data_AF-A0A2V8SM92-F1
#
_entry.id   AF-A0A2V8SM92-F1
#
_cell.length_a   1.000
_cell.length_b   1.000
_cell.length_c   1.000
_cell.angle_alpha   90.00
_cell.angle_beta   90.00
_cell.angle_gamma   90.00
#
_symmetry.space_group_name_H-M   'P 1'
#
loop_
_entity.id
_entity.type
_entity.pdbx_description
1 polymer ?
#
loop_
_entity_poly.entity_id
_entity_poly.type
_entity_poly.pdbx_seq_one_letter_code
_entity_poly.pdbx_strand_id
1 'polypeptide(L)' 'MTEPEEKEDHGLADSVSGLGQKIIGEIEFIGGALTGDPITVAEGEYNAEVGDVREDLEDEGLDTESGRRGDAETE' A
#
# COMPACT_ATOMS: atom_id res chain seq x y z
N MET A 1 22.56 16.91 27.90
CA MET A 1 21.11 16.79 27.72
C MET A 1 20.95 15.94 26.47
N THR A 2 20.49 14.71 26.61
CA THR A 2 20.36 13.78 25.49
C THR A 2 19.05 14.11 24.79
N GLU A 3 19.12 14.49 23.51
CA GLU A 3 17.94 14.70 22.67
C GLU A 3 17.16 13.37 22.57
N PRO A 4 15.82 13.38 22.62
CA PRO A 4 15.05 12.17 22.44
C PRO A 4 15.14 11.74 20.97
N GLU A 5 15.54 10.50 20.73
CA GLU A 5 15.41 9.86 19.42
C GLU A 5 13.93 9.83 19.02
N GLU A 6 13.56 10.60 17.99
CA GLU A 6 12.26 10.48 17.34
C GLU A 6 12.18 9.08 16.70
N LYS A 7 11.45 8.19 17.35
CA LYS A 7 11.03 6.93 16.72
C LYS A 7 9.95 7.30 15.70
N GLU A 8 10.30 7.19 14.43
CA GLU A 8 9.33 7.26 13.34
C GLU A 8 8.34 6.11 13.53
N ASP A 9 7.15 6.45 14.04
CA ASP A 9 6.01 5.55 14.09
C ASP A 9 5.55 5.28 12.65
N HIS A 10 6.09 4.22 12.03
CA HIS A 10 5.45 3.58 10.88
C HIS A 10 4.09 3.08 11.34
N GLY A 11 3.07 3.91 11.15
CA GLY A 11 1.75 3.67 11.69
C GLY A 11 1.20 2.36 11.14
N LEU A 12 0.39 1.65 11.94
CA LEU A 12 -0.45 0.55 11.45
C LEU A 12 -1.40 0.97 10.29
N ALA A 13 -1.47 2.28 10.01
CA ALA A 13 -2.14 2.88 8.87
C ALA A 13 -1.31 2.85 7.56
N ASP A 14 -0.02 2.50 7.59
CA ASP A 14 0.91 2.56 6.44
C ASP A 14 0.88 1.36 5.49
N SER A 15 0.17 0.25 5.76
CA SER A 15 0.28 -0.90 4.85
C SER A 15 -0.94 -1.83 4.89
N VAL A 16 -2.02 -1.42 4.21
CA VAL A 16 -2.78 -2.46 3.51
C VAL A 16 -1.92 -2.84 2.30
N SER A 17 -1.27 -4.00 2.38
CA SER A 17 -0.46 -4.57 1.29
C SER A 17 -1.28 -4.70 0.01
N GLY A 18 -0.60 -4.87 -1.13
CA GLY A 18 -1.28 -5.12 -2.41
C GLY A 18 -2.35 -6.22 -2.31
N LEU A 19 -2.01 -7.34 -1.66
CA LEU A 19 -2.93 -8.43 -1.37
C LEU A 19 -4.17 -8.00 -0.56
N GLY A 20 -4.01 -7.13 0.43
CA GLY A 20 -5.12 -6.63 1.25
C GLY A 20 -6.09 -5.76 0.45
N GLN A 21 -5.56 -4.88 -0.40
CA GLN A 21 -6.36 -4.05 -1.30
C GLN A 21 -7.14 -4.91 -2.30
N LYS A 22 -6.49 -5.96 -2.83
CA LYS A 22 -7.11 -6.90 -3.74
C LYS A 22 -8.31 -7.64 -3.12
N ILE A 23 -8.15 -8.15 -1.91
CA ILE A 23 -9.22 -8.83 -1.18
C ILE A 23 -10.40 -7.89 -0.92
N ILE A 24 -10.14 -6.63 -0.54
CA ILE A 24 -11.20 -5.63 -0.33
C ILE A 24 -11.95 -5.38 -1.65
N GLY A 25 -11.21 -5.20 -2.75
CA GLY A 25 -11.79 -4.96 -4.06
C GLY A 25 -12.71 -6.09 -4.54
N GLU A 26 -12.31 -7.35 -4.36
CA GLU A 26 -13.16 -8.49 -4.74
C GLU A 26 -14.45 -8.57 -3.91
N ILE A 27 -14.39 -8.22 -2.61
CA ILE A 27 -15.57 -8.20 -1.74
C ILE A 27 -16.54 -7.10 -2.18
N GLU A 28 -16.04 -5.91 -2.50
CA GLU A 28 -16.84 -4.79 -2.97
C GLU A 28 -17.46 -5.09 -4.34
N PHE A 29 -16.71 -5.69 -5.26
CA PHE A 29 -17.21 -6.11 -6.56
C PHE A 29 -18.38 -7.08 -6.43
N ILE A 30 -18.20 -8.16 -5.65
CA ILE A 30 -19.25 -9.17 -5.44
C ILE A 30 -20.44 -8.55 -4.68
N GLY A 31 -20.16 -7.77 -3.63
CA GLY A 31 -21.17 -7.09 -2.83
C GLY A 31 -22.03 -6.15 -3.66
N GLY A 32 -21.41 -5.28 -4.44
CA GLY A 32 -22.06 -4.34 -5.35
C GLY A 32 -22.87 -5.05 -6.44
N ALA A 33 -22.34 -6.14 -7.02
CA ALA A 33 -23.08 -6.92 -8.01
C ALA A 33 -24.34 -7.58 -7.41
N LEU A 34 -24.26 -8.07 -6.17
CA LEU A 34 -25.39 -8.68 -5.46
C LEU A 34 -26.44 -7.65 -5.02
N THR A 35 -26.02 -6.44 -4.64
CA THR A 35 -26.93 -5.36 -4.21
C THR A 35 -27.44 -4.51 -5.39
N GLY A 36 -26.83 -4.64 -6.57
CA GLY A 36 -27.10 -3.80 -7.73
C GLY A 36 -26.55 -2.38 -7.58
N ASP A 37 -25.50 -2.20 -6.77
CA ASP A 37 -24.81 -0.92 -6.59
C ASP A 37 -23.64 -0.78 -7.59
N PRO A 38 -23.80 0.00 -8.67
CA PRO A 38 -22.75 0.16 -9.67
C PRO A 38 -21.53 0.94 -9.16
N ILE A 39 -21.67 1.73 -8.08
CA ILE A 39 -20.55 2.47 -7.49
C ILE A 39 -19.66 1.50 -6.74
N THR A 40 -20.24 0.66 -5.89
CA THR A 40 -19.47 -0.35 -5.14
C THR A 40 -18.80 -1.37 -6.07
N VAL A 41 -19.42 -1.70 -7.21
CA VAL A 41 -18.77 -2.51 -8.25
C VAL A 41 -17.51 -1.82 -8.78
N ALA A 42 -17.60 -0.53 -9.13
CA ALA A 42 -16.47 0.23 -9.66
C ALA A 42 -15.36 0.45 -8.61
N GLU A 43 -15.73 0.66 -7.34
CA GLU A 43 -14.78 0.73 -6.22
C GLU A 43 -14.04 -0.61 -6.06
N GLY A 44 -14.76 -1.73 -6.18
CA GLY A 44 -14.19 -3.05 -6.13
C GLY A 44 -13.16 -3.32 -7.24
N GLU A 45 -13.48 -2.93 -8.48
CA GLU A 45 -12.55 -3.02 -9.61
C GLU A 45 -11.29 -2.17 -9.37
N TYR A 46 -11.47 -0.93 -8.90
CA TYR A 46 -10.35 -0.04 -8.60
C TYR A 46 -9.42 -0.58 -7.50
N ASN A 47 -9.98 -1.05 -6.38
CA ASN A 47 -9.19 -1.58 -5.26
C ASN A 47 -8.45 -2.87 -5.63
N ALA A 48 -9.05 -3.71 -6.48
CA ALA A 48 -8.38 -4.88 -7.04
C ALA A 48 -7.16 -4.48 -7.90
N GLU A 49 -7.32 -3.52 -8.81
CA GLU A 49 -6.24 -3.05 -9.68
C GLU A 49 -5.13 -2.34 -8.90
N VAL A 50 -5.48 -1.52 -7.90
CA VAL A 50 -4.50 -0.90 -6.99
C VAL A 50 -3.73 -1.97 -6.20
N GLY A 51 -4.42 -3.05 -5.80
CA GLY A 51 -3.80 -4.20 -5.16
C GLY A 51 -2.76 -4.86 -6.04
N ASP A 52 -3.10 -5.13 -7.30
CA ASP A 52 -2.19 -5.72 -8.29
C ASP A 52 -0.96 -4.81 -8.54
N VAL A 53 -1.17 -3.52 -8.75
CA VAL A 53 -0.07 -2.57 -8.98
C VAL A 53 0.86 -2.48 -7.76
N ARG A 54 0.32 -2.53 -6.54
CA ARG A 54 1.14 -2.52 -5.32
C ARG A 54 1.91 -3.82 -5.14
N GLU A 55 1.28 -4.96 -5.41
CA GLU A 55 1.93 -6.27 -5.37
C GLU A 55 3.08 -6.33 -6.40
N ASP A 56 2.86 -5.83 -7.62
CA ASP A 56 3.89 -5.74 -8.66
C ASP A 56 5.06 -4.84 -8.24
N LEU A 57 4.79 -3.70 -7.59
CA LEU A 57 5.84 -2.79 -7.10
C LEU A 57 6.63 -3.39 -5.92
N GLU A 58 5.95 -4.10 -5.02
CA GLU A 58 6.57 -4.84 -3.91
C GLU A 58 7.46 -5.98 -4.46
N ASP A 59 6.99 -6.72 -5.46
CA ASP A 59 7.70 -7.83 -6.11
C ASP A 59 8.91 -7.38 -6.92
N GLU A 60 8.83 -6.21 -7.58
CA GLU A 60 9.96 -5.60 -8.30
C GLU A 60 11.04 -5.04 -7.36
N GLY A 61 10.82 -5.07 -6.04
CA GLY A 61 11.74 -4.49 -5.06
C GLY A 61 11.84 -2.98 -5.19
N LEU A 62 10.84 -2.34 -5.81
CA LEU A 62 10.65 -0.90 -5.84
C LEU A 62 9.98 -0.45 -4.53
N ASP A 63 10.49 -0.97 -3.40
CA ASP A 63 10.44 -0.21 -2.16
C ASP A 63 11.10 1.12 -2.50
N THR A 64 10.37 2.22 -2.40
CA THR A 64 10.93 3.56 -2.55
C THR A 64 11.93 3.80 -1.41
N GLU A 65 13.12 3.22 -1.50
CA GLU A 65 14.31 3.60 -0.77
C GLU A 65 14.82 4.92 -1.36
N SER A 66 13.99 5.96 -1.39
CA SER A 66 14.47 7.34 -1.44
C SER A 66 14.85 7.77 -0.02
N GLY A 67 15.81 7.05 0.56
CA GLY A 67 16.30 7.27 1.92
C GLY A 67 17.78 6.96 2.12
N ARG A 68 18.49 6.38 1.16
CA ARG A 68 19.96 6.23 1.23
C ARG A 68 20.67 6.94 0.09
N ARG A 69 20.93 8.23 0.30
CA ARG A 69 22.15 8.83 -0.25
C ARG A 69 23.29 8.52 0.75
N GLY A 70 23.78 7.29 0.68
CA GLY A 70 25.06 6.93 1.26
C GLY A 70 26.17 7.44 0.34
N ASP A 71 26.59 8.69 0.54
CA ASP A 71 27.90 9.13 0.08
C ASP A 71 28.83 9.12 1.29
N ALA A 72 29.75 8.17 1.25
CA ALA A 72 30.89 8.08 2.15
C ALA A 72 31.81 9.27 1.90
N GLU A 73 32.31 9.91 2.96
CA GLU A 73 33.66 10.46 2.95
C GLU A 73 34.36 10.09 4.27
N THR A 74 35.29 9.16 4.09
CA THR A 74 36.45 8.86 4.93
C THR A 74 37.25 10.13 5.18
N GLU A 75 37.53 10.45 6.45
CA GLU A 75 38.85 10.76 7.05
C GLU A 75 38.71 11.36 8.46
#